data_AF-A0A853K7I3-F1
#
_entry.id   AF-A0A853K7I3-F1
#
_cell.length_a   1.000
_cell.length_b   1.000
_cell.length_c   1.000
_cell.angle_alpha   90.00
_cell.angle_beta   90.00
_cell.angle_gamma   90.00
#
_symmetry.space_group_name_H-M   'P 1'
#
loop_
_entity.id
_entity.type
_entity.pdbx_description
1 polymer ?
#
loop_
_entity_poly.entity_id
_entity_poly.type
_entity_poly.pdbx_seq_one_letter_code
_entity_poly.pdbx_strand_id
1 'polypeptide(L)'
;MWDWLHDDSTPTPLNDIDVAYFDPTDLQPDRDLEIERVLYHLLPKMPWQARNQAAVHLWYERKFGFPVEPLSSSADGIGTWTETATNIAVRLLDNDELLMVAPCGMNDLFEMVCRRNPRRVTEQIFEQRLADKQIVKKWPKVRVIHDYPREGSSC
;
A
#
# COMPACT_ATOMS: atom_id res chain seq x y z
N MET A 1 -2.78 9.95 -8.37
CA MET A 1 -3.32 9.18 -9.51
C MET A 1 -4.84 9.34 -9.60
N TRP A 2 -5.61 8.97 -8.57
CA TRP A 2 -7.06 9.20 -8.61
C TRP A 2 -7.45 10.68 -8.69
N ASP A 3 -6.75 11.61 -8.04
CA ASP A 3 -6.97 13.06 -8.27
C ASP A 3 -6.89 13.43 -9.77
N TRP A 4 -5.88 12.90 -10.47
CA TRP A 4 -5.69 13.14 -11.91
C TRP A 4 -6.84 12.55 -12.75
N LEU A 5 -7.31 11.34 -12.44
CA LEU A 5 -8.49 10.73 -13.09
C LEU A 5 -9.81 11.45 -12.75
N HIS A 6 -9.81 12.28 -11.71
CA HIS A 6 -10.94 13.13 -11.34
C HIS A 6 -10.91 14.50 -11.99
N ASP A 7 -9.89 14.78 -12.83
CA ASP A 7 -9.64 16.11 -13.41
C ASP A 7 -9.40 17.18 -12.33
N ASP A 8 -9.01 16.76 -11.12
CA ASP A 8 -8.72 17.65 -10.01
C ASP A 8 -7.31 18.22 -10.14
N SER A 9 -7.25 19.55 -10.29
CA SER A 9 -5.99 20.29 -10.40
C SER A 9 -5.26 20.47 -9.06
N THR A 10 -5.96 20.28 -7.94
CA THR A 10 -5.41 20.38 -6.59
C THR A 10 -5.23 18.98 -6.01
N PRO A 11 -4.00 18.51 -5.78
CA PRO A 11 -3.76 17.20 -5.18
C PRO A 11 -4.42 17.11 -3.79
N THR A 12 -5.05 15.98 -3.51
CA THR A 12 -5.54 15.67 -2.16
C THR A 12 -4.33 15.64 -1.21
N PRO A 13 -4.39 16.29 -0.03
CA PRO A 13 -3.30 16.25 0.93
C PRO A 13 -2.89 14.82 1.26
N LEU A 14 -1.59 14.54 1.19
CA LEU A 14 -1.03 13.23 1.54
C LEU A 14 -1.12 13.03 3.05
N ASN A 15 -1.74 11.92 3.46
CA ASN A 15 -1.73 11.49 4.87
C ASN A 15 -0.40 10.79 5.22
N ASP A 16 0.17 10.10 4.24
CA ASP A 16 1.35 9.26 4.34
C ASP A 16 2.03 9.15 2.97
N ILE A 17 3.34 8.89 2.98
CA ILE A 17 4.11 8.41 1.82
C ILE A 17 4.81 7.12 2.22
N ASP A 18 4.25 6.00 1.77
CA ASP A 18 4.76 4.68 2.09
C ASP A 18 6.07 4.37 1.37
N VAL A 19 7.08 3.97 2.14
CA VAL A 19 8.36 3.43 1.66
C VAL A 19 8.49 2.00 2.15
N ALA A 20 8.11 1.06 1.28
CA ALA A 20 8.29 -0.36 1.53
C ALA A 20 9.69 -0.81 1.14
N TYR A 21 10.44 -1.36 2.09
CA TYR A 21 11.73 -2.00 1.83
C TYR A 21 11.75 -3.41 2.42
N PHE A 22 12.76 -4.21 2.08
CA PHE A 22 12.88 -5.57 2.57
C PHE A 22 14.31 -5.83 3.00
N ASP A 23 14.50 -6.02 4.31
CA ASP A 23 15.78 -6.38 4.90
C ASP A 23 15.58 -7.49 5.95
N PRO A 24 15.82 -8.76 5.61
CA PRO A 24 15.65 -9.86 6.56
C PRO A 24 16.78 -9.93 7.60
N THR A 25 17.83 -9.11 7.46
CA THR A 25 18.99 -9.11 8.36
C THR A 25 18.83 -8.14 9.54
N ASP A 26 17.96 -7.13 9.40
CA ASP A 26 17.61 -6.18 10.45
C ASP A 26 16.09 -6.00 10.54
N LEU A 27 15.49 -6.69 11.52
CA LEU A 27 14.05 -6.70 11.76
C LEU A 27 13.62 -5.68 12.83
N GLN A 28 14.52 -4.82 13.30
CA GLN A 28 14.24 -3.90 14.39
C GLN A 28 13.43 -2.68 13.90
N PRO A 29 12.43 -2.22 14.68
CA PRO A 29 11.67 -1.01 14.33
C PRO A 29 12.53 0.27 14.26
N ASP A 30 13.68 0.29 14.94
CA ASP A 30 14.59 1.44 14.91
C ASP A 30 15.11 1.74 13.50
N ARG A 31 15.25 0.70 12.66
CA ARG A 31 15.69 0.86 11.28
C ARG A 31 14.67 1.61 10.42
N ASP A 32 13.38 1.34 10.63
CA ASP A 32 12.29 2.08 9.98
C ASP A 32 12.41 3.58 10.33
N LEU A 33 12.62 3.91 11.62
CA LEU A 33 12.75 5.29 12.10
C LEU A 33 14.01 5.99 11.57
N GLU A 34 15.12 5.28 11.42
CA GLU A 34 16.34 5.83 10.81
C GLU A 34 16.10 6.23 9.35
N ILE A 35 15.44 5.37 8.56
CA ILE A 35 15.10 5.66 7.18
C ILE A 35 14.14 6.86 7.10
N GLU A 36 13.12 6.91 7.95
CA GLU A 36 12.20 8.05 8.04
C GLU A 36 12.94 9.36 8.33
N ARG A 37 13.93 9.36 9.25
CA ARG A 37 14.77 10.53 9.54
C ARG A 37 15.58 10.99 8.33
N VAL A 38 16.17 10.05 7.58
CA VAL A 38 16.92 10.35 6.35
C VAL A 38 15.99 10.97 5.31
N LEU A 39 14.82 10.37 5.07
CA LEU A 39 13.82 10.87 4.13
C LEU A 39 13.31 12.27 4.52
N TYR A 40 13.08 12.49 5.81
CA TYR A 40 12.69 13.81 6.33
C TYR A 40 13.78 14.86 6.10
N HIS A 41 15.06 14.50 6.23
CA HIS A 41 16.16 15.42 5.96
C HIS A 41 16.27 15.76 4.46
N LEU A 42 16.06 14.77 3.58
CA LEU A 42 16.09 14.95 2.13
C LEU A 42 14.91 15.76 1.60
N LEU A 43 13.70 15.49 2.11
CA LEU A 43 12.50 16.22 1.73
C LEU A 43 11.64 16.50 2.98
N PRO A 44 11.90 17.65 3.64
CA PRO A 44 11.19 18.03 4.85
C PRO A 44 9.69 18.24 4.61
N LYS A 45 8.90 18.10 5.69
CA LYS A 45 7.43 18.32 5.72
C LYS A 45 6.60 17.29 4.96
N MET A 46 7.21 16.24 4.40
CA MET A 46 6.47 15.12 3.82
C MET A 46 6.21 14.04 4.88
N PRO A 47 5.03 13.39 4.86
CA PRO A 47 4.63 12.40 5.87
C PRO A 47 5.19 11.01 5.55
N TRP A 48 6.51 10.86 5.53
CA TRP A 48 7.19 9.59 5.23
C TRP A 48 6.83 8.49 6.22
N GLN A 49 6.57 7.29 5.72
CA GLN A 49 6.44 6.07 6.52
C GLN A 49 7.28 4.95 5.91
N ALA A 50 8.40 4.62 6.54
CA ALA A 50 9.24 3.51 6.10
C ALA A 50 8.85 2.24 6.84
N ARG A 51 8.68 1.13 6.12
CA ARG A 51 8.31 -0.15 6.75
C ARG A 51 9.07 -1.30 6.13
N ASN A 52 9.84 -2.01 6.95
CA ASN A 52 10.47 -3.27 6.57
C ASN A 52 9.42 -4.38 6.38
N GLN A 53 9.25 -4.82 5.14
CA GLN A 53 8.35 -5.90 4.79
C GLN A 53 8.79 -7.25 5.38
N ALA A 54 10.10 -7.45 5.64
CA ALA A 54 10.60 -8.66 6.28
C ALA A 54 10.09 -8.82 7.73
N ALA A 55 9.88 -7.71 8.44
CA ALA A 55 9.46 -7.70 9.85
C ALA A 55 7.93 -7.77 10.05
N VAL A 56 7.12 -7.75 8.98
CA VAL A 56 5.64 -7.65 9.08
C VAL A 56 5.04 -8.73 9.97
N HIS A 57 5.47 -9.98 9.78
CA HIS A 57 4.99 -11.13 10.55
C HIS A 57 5.22 -11.00 12.08
N LEU A 58 6.16 -10.15 12.52
CA LEU A 58 6.48 -9.94 13.93
C LEU A 58 5.52 -8.98 14.65
N TRP A 59 4.80 -8.12 13.93
CA TRP A 59 3.92 -7.11 14.54
C TRP A 59 2.48 -7.16 14.04
N TYR A 60 2.21 -7.82 12.91
CA TYR A 60 0.90 -7.81 12.27
C TYR A 60 -0.21 -8.35 13.20
N GLU A 61 0.04 -9.46 13.90
CA GLU A 61 -0.94 -10.04 14.82
C GLU A 61 -1.32 -9.10 15.96
N ARG A 62 -0.35 -8.41 16.56
CA ARG A 62 -0.64 -7.43 17.62
C ARG A 62 -1.50 -6.27 17.12
N LYS A 63 -1.39 -5.91 15.84
CA LYS A 63 -2.13 -4.80 15.23
C LYS A 63 -3.52 -5.22 14.73
N PHE A 64 -3.65 -6.41 14.16
CA PHE A 64 -4.85 -6.84 13.42
C PHE A 64 -5.54 -8.08 13.99
N GLY A 65 -4.98 -8.72 15.01
CA GLY A 65 -5.59 -9.83 15.75
C GLY A 65 -5.43 -11.22 15.14
N PHE A 66 -4.59 -11.38 14.09
CA PHE A 66 -4.26 -12.68 13.52
C PHE A 66 -2.84 -12.72 12.94
N PRO A 67 -2.14 -13.87 13.00
CA PRO A 67 -0.79 -14.00 12.47
C PRO A 67 -0.77 -14.02 10.94
N VAL A 68 0.39 -13.70 10.38
CA VAL A 68 0.67 -13.80 8.94
C VAL A 68 2.04 -14.41 8.73
N GLU A 69 2.21 -15.13 7.63
CA GLU A 69 3.49 -15.73 7.28
C GLU A 69 4.56 -14.67 6.94
N PRO A 70 5.85 -14.97 7.16
CA PRO A 70 6.95 -14.15 6.69
C PRO A 70 6.86 -13.89 5.18
N LEU A 71 7.15 -12.65 4.80
CA LEU A 71 7.20 -12.24 3.40
C LEU A 71 8.57 -12.57 2.79
N SER A 72 8.60 -12.73 1.48
CA SER A 72 9.82 -13.09 0.73
C SER A 72 10.52 -11.89 0.07
N SER A 73 9.83 -10.77 -0.11
CA SER A 73 10.36 -9.55 -0.73
C SER A 73 9.48 -8.33 -0.43
N SER A 74 9.94 -7.13 -0.84
CA SER A 74 9.10 -5.93 -0.81
C SER A 74 7.92 -6.03 -1.77
N ALA A 75 8.11 -6.62 -2.96
CA ALA A 75 7.05 -6.86 -3.93
C ALA A 75 5.97 -7.79 -3.36
N ASP A 76 6.39 -8.83 -2.65
CA ASP A 76 5.49 -9.74 -1.95
C ASP A 76 4.69 -9.02 -0.86
N GLY A 77 5.36 -8.16 -0.08
CA GLY A 77 4.70 -7.28 0.89
C GLY A 77 3.70 -6.32 0.27
N ILE A 78 4.08 -5.64 -0.81
CA ILE A 78 3.18 -4.77 -1.56
C ILE A 78 1.96 -5.54 -2.02
N GLY A 79 2.09 -6.78 -2.49
CA GLY A 79 0.99 -7.65 -2.94
C GLY A 79 0.00 -8.12 -1.87
N THR A 80 0.15 -7.65 -0.62
CA THR A 80 -0.71 -8.02 0.52
C THR A 80 -1.40 -6.82 1.16
N TRP A 81 -1.22 -5.61 0.63
CA TRP A 81 -1.94 -4.41 1.08
C TRP A 81 -3.44 -4.54 0.88
N THR A 82 -4.20 -3.72 1.63
CA THR A 82 -5.64 -3.93 1.85
C THR A 82 -6.48 -3.83 0.58
N GLU A 83 -6.18 -2.89 -0.33
CA GLU A 83 -6.94 -2.68 -1.57
C GLU A 83 -6.06 -2.95 -2.78
N THR A 84 -6.52 -3.78 -3.73
CA THR A 84 -5.77 -4.17 -4.95
C THR A 84 -5.23 -2.97 -5.75
N ALA A 85 -6.01 -1.87 -5.83
CA ALA A 85 -5.60 -0.61 -6.46
C ALA A 85 -4.39 0.07 -5.79
N THR A 86 -4.08 -0.28 -4.54
CA THR A 86 -2.92 0.24 -3.80
C THR A 86 -1.71 -0.68 -3.87
N ASN A 87 -1.85 -1.93 -4.34
CA ASN A 87 -0.77 -2.91 -4.45
C ASN A 87 0.17 -2.57 -5.62
N ILE A 88 0.67 -1.34 -5.67
CA ILE A 88 1.55 -0.81 -6.71
C ILE A 88 2.66 0.00 -6.04
N ALA A 89 3.89 -0.18 -6.49
CA ALA A 89 5.02 0.63 -6.10
C ALA A 89 5.88 1.02 -7.30
N VAL A 90 6.59 2.13 -7.16
CA VAL A 90 7.51 2.65 -8.17
C VAL A 90 8.84 3.00 -7.53
N ARG A 91 9.94 2.78 -8.25
CA ARG A 91 11.29 3.20 -7.85
C ARG A 91 12.04 3.73 -9.07
N LEU A 92 12.75 4.84 -8.90
CA LEU A 92 13.70 5.33 -9.90
C LEU A 92 15.00 4.50 -9.81
N LEU A 93 15.47 4.02 -10.95
CA LEU A 93 16.73 3.28 -11.09
C LEU A 93 17.87 4.24 -11.42
N ASP A 94 19.12 3.76 -11.28
CA ASP A 94 20.32 4.57 -11.53
C ASP A 94 20.47 5.04 -12.99
N ASN A 95 19.72 4.42 -13.92
CA ASN A 95 19.65 4.78 -15.34
C ASN A 95 18.46 5.69 -15.68
N ASP A 96 17.84 6.34 -14.68
CA ASP A 96 16.65 7.19 -14.80
C ASP A 96 15.37 6.45 -15.28
N GLU A 97 15.39 5.12 -15.35
CA GLU A 97 14.19 4.34 -15.65
C GLU A 97 13.34 4.11 -14.39
N LEU A 98 12.03 3.98 -14.58
CA LEU A 98 11.11 3.60 -13.51
C LEU A 98 10.95 2.09 -13.47
N LEU A 99 11.32 1.49 -12.34
CA LEU A 99 10.89 0.13 -11.99
C LEU A 99 9.50 0.21 -11.35
N MET A 100 8.55 -0.52 -11.91
CA MET A 100 7.20 -0.65 -11.38
C MET A 100 6.93 -2.07 -10.90
N VAL A 101 6.27 -2.18 -9.74
CA VAL A 101 5.82 -3.44 -9.15
C VAL A 101 4.32 -3.33 -8.96
N ALA A 102 3.57 -4.24 -9.56
CA ALA A 102 2.11 -4.30 -9.47
C ALA A 102 1.61 -5.75 -9.37
N PRO A 103 1.74 -6.41 -8.20
CA PRO A 103 1.47 -7.85 -8.05
C PRO A 103 0.01 -8.24 -8.33
N CYS A 104 -0.91 -7.28 -8.20
CA CYS A 104 -2.33 -7.46 -8.53
C CYS A 104 -2.74 -6.79 -9.86
N GLY A 105 -1.75 -6.39 -10.68
CA GLY A 105 -1.98 -5.56 -11.87
C GLY A 105 -2.36 -4.11 -11.52
N MET A 106 -2.69 -3.33 -12.55
CA MET A 106 -2.98 -1.88 -12.44
C MET A 106 -4.41 -1.52 -12.84
N ASN A 107 -5.20 -2.50 -13.28
CA ASN A 107 -6.56 -2.26 -13.79
C ASN A 107 -7.43 -1.59 -12.73
N ASP A 108 -7.41 -2.09 -11.48
CA ASP A 108 -8.21 -1.49 -10.40
C ASP A 108 -7.80 -0.04 -10.08
N LEU A 109 -6.52 0.28 -10.19
CA LEU A 109 -6.06 1.66 -10.02
C LEU A 109 -6.61 2.57 -11.14
N PHE A 110 -6.51 2.15 -12.40
CA PHE A 110 -6.93 2.95 -13.56
C PHE A 110 -8.44 3.03 -13.75
N GLU A 111 -9.16 1.95 -13.46
CA GLU A 111 -10.62 1.89 -13.56
C GLU A 111 -11.32 2.46 -12.32
N MET A 112 -10.54 3.02 -11.38
CA MET A 112 -11.03 3.58 -10.11
C MET A 112 -11.88 2.56 -9.34
N VAL A 113 -11.40 1.32 -9.26
CA VAL A 113 -12.02 0.25 -8.50
C VAL A 113 -11.30 0.10 -7.16
N CYS A 114 -12.05 0.23 -6.08
CA CYS A 114 -11.56 -0.06 -4.74
C CYS A 114 -12.16 -1.39 -4.28
N ARG A 115 -11.37 -2.46 -4.36
CA ARG A 115 -11.77 -3.79 -3.87
C ARG A 115 -10.76 -4.30 -2.87
N ARG A 116 -11.23 -5.14 -1.93
CA ARG A 116 -10.37 -5.80 -0.94
C ARG A 116 -9.35 -6.70 -1.65
N ASN A 117 -8.16 -6.82 -1.10
CA ASN A 117 -7.21 -7.87 -1.46
C ASN A 117 -7.50 -9.13 -0.64
N PRO A 118 -7.87 -10.27 -1.27
CA PRO A 118 -8.30 -11.46 -0.54
C PRO A 118 -7.14 -12.14 0.22
N ARG A 119 -5.89 -11.81 -0.10
CA ARG A 119 -4.70 -12.51 0.38
C ARG A 119 -4.44 -12.37 1.87
N ARG A 120 -4.86 -11.25 2.49
CA ARG A 120 -4.44 -10.94 3.86
C ARG A 120 -5.52 -10.31 4.73
N VAL A 121 -6.30 -9.40 4.18
CA VAL A 121 -7.19 -8.57 4.98
C VAL A 121 -8.58 -9.17 5.06
N THR A 122 -9.21 -9.15 6.23
CA THR A 122 -10.61 -9.56 6.39
C THR A 122 -11.55 -8.50 5.79
N GLU A 123 -12.80 -8.87 5.52
CA GLU A 123 -13.84 -7.91 5.11
C GLU A 123 -14.00 -6.79 6.13
N GLN A 124 -14.01 -7.12 7.42
CA GLN A 124 -14.11 -6.13 8.50
C GLN A 124 -12.96 -5.10 8.47
N ILE A 125 -11.72 -5.53 8.23
CA ILE A 125 -10.57 -4.61 8.11
C ILE A 125 -10.72 -3.70 6.89
N PHE A 126 -11.21 -4.23 5.78
CA PHE A 126 -11.47 -3.44 4.58
C PHE A 126 -12.55 -2.38 4.80
N GLU A 127 -13.70 -2.76 5.39
CA GLU A 127 -14.78 -1.82 5.69
C GLU A 127 -14.32 -0.70 6.65
N GLN A 128 -13.57 -1.06 7.69
CA GLN A 128 -13.01 -0.06 8.61
C GLN A 128 -12.08 0.91 7.86
N ARG A 129 -11.22 0.40 6.97
CA ARG A 129 -10.30 1.22 6.21
C ARG A 129 -11.01 2.14 5.21
N LEU A 130 -12.07 1.67 4.56
CA LEU A 130 -12.93 2.51 3.71
C LEU A 130 -13.55 3.67 4.49
N ALA A 131 -14.07 3.38 5.69
CA ALA A 131 -14.61 4.38 6.60
C ALA A 131 -13.55 5.38 7.06
N ASP A 132 -12.37 4.93 7.47
CA ASP A 132 -11.31 5.80 7.98
C ASP A 132 -10.72 6.70 6.90
N LYS A 133 -10.45 6.14 5.71
CA LYS A 133 -9.79 6.87 4.61
C LYS A 133 -10.77 7.74 3.82
N GLN A 134 -12.09 7.55 3.99
CA GLN A 134 -13.16 8.31 3.33
C GLN A 134 -13.01 8.30 1.79
N ILE A 135 -12.67 7.13 1.23
CA ILE A 135 -12.25 6.97 -0.18
C ILE A 135 -13.26 7.57 -1.16
N VAL A 136 -14.53 7.16 -1.07
CA VAL A 136 -15.59 7.61 -1.99
C VAL A 136 -15.92 9.09 -1.83
N LYS A 137 -15.74 9.65 -0.62
CA LYS A 137 -15.93 11.08 -0.38
C LYS A 137 -14.83 11.92 -1.04
N LYS A 138 -13.59 11.43 -1.03
CA LYS A 138 -12.44 12.09 -1.68
C LYS A 138 -12.48 11.91 -3.20
N TRP A 139 -12.90 10.74 -3.67
CA TRP A 139 -12.91 10.37 -5.08
C TRP A 139 -14.27 9.80 -5.49
N PRO A 140 -15.25 10.65 -5.84
CA PRO A 140 -16.62 10.22 -6.13
C PRO A 140 -16.80 9.29 -7.32
N LYS A 141 -15.84 9.22 -8.26
CA LYS A 141 -15.86 8.29 -9.39
C LYS A 141 -15.36 6.88 -9.00
N VAL A 142 -14.83 6.69 -7.79
CA VAL A 142 -14.36 5.38 -7.31
C VAL A 142 -15.54 4.45 -7.01
N ARG A 143 -15.47 3.23 -7.55
CA ARG A 143 -16.44 2.17 -7.29
C ARG A 143 -15.88 1.19 -6.27
N VAL A 144 -16.59 1.02 -5.17
CA VAL A 144 -16.25 -0.01 -4.17
C VAL A 144 -16.89 -1.33 -4.59
N ILE A 145 -16.09 -2.40 -4.64
CA ILE A 145 -16.56 -3.75 -4.95
C ILE A 145 -16.40 -4.61 -3.70
N HIS A 146 -17.53 -5.11 -3.19
CA HIS A 146 -17.56 -6.01 -2.03
C HIS A 146 -17.63 -7.50 -2.46
N ASP A 147 -18.09 -7.77 -3.69
CA ASP A 147 -18.26 -9.13 -4.22
C ASP A 147 -17.01 -9.62 -4.98
N TYR A 148 -16.57 -10.84 -4.68
CA TYR A 148 -15.53 -11.52 -5.47
C TYR A 148 -16.17 -12.45 -6.50
N PRO A 149 -15.74 -12.42 -7.78
CA PRO A 149 -15.95 -13.55 -8.66
C PRO A 149 -15.24 -14.78 -8.06
N ARG A 150 -15.89 -15.95 -8.09
CA ARG A 150 -15.32 -17.20 -7.56
C ARG A 150 -14.06 -17.59 -8.33
N GLU A 151 -13.01 -17.94 -7.56
CA GLU A 151 -11.77 -18.67 -7.87
C GLU A 151 -10.99 -18.33 -9.17
N GLY A 152 -9.71 -17.93 -8.99
CA GLY A 152 -8.68 -18.03 -10.05
C GLY A 152 -8.02 -16.73 -10.52
N SER A 153 -8.38 -15.56 -9.97
CA SER A 153 -7.65 -14.33 -10.31
C SER A 153 -6.47 -14.14 -9.36
N SER A 154 -5.26 -14.03 -9.91
CA SER A 154 -4.13 -13.40 -9.22
C SER A 154 -4.20 -11.90 -9.51
N CYS A 155 -4.64 -10.99 -8.64
CA CYS A 155 -5.42 -11.07 -7.40
C CYS A 155 -6.93 -10.87 -7.71
#